data_AF-A0A6N2SES6-F1
#
_entry.id   AF-A0A6N2SES6-F1
#
_cell.length_a   1.000
_cell.length_b   1.000
_cell.length_c   1.000
_cell.angle_alpha   90.00
_cell.angle_beta   90.00
_cell.angle_gamma   90.00
#
_symmetry.space_group_name_H-M   'P 1'
#
loop_
_entity.id
_entity.type
_entity.pdbx_description
1 polymer ?
#
loop_
_entity_poly.entity_id
_entity_poly.type
_entity_poly.pdbx_seq_one_letter_code
_entity_poly.pdbx_strand_id
1 'polypeptide(L)' 'MADIYADEATTGTTATKRADFMRLISDCQNGDIDMIITKSISRFARNTLDTLKYVILLKENNVGVVFEEENIDTLTMD' A
#
# COMPACT_ATOMS: atom_id res chain seq x y z
N MET A 1 12.67 -8.11 8.44
CA MET A 1 13.11 -6.73 8.78
C MET A 1 11.98 -5.81 8.34
N ALA A 2 11.70 -4.71 9.04
CA ALA A 2 10.65 -3.76 8.65
C ALA A 2 11.30 -2.51 8.02
N ASP A 3 10.80 -2.06 6.88
CA ASP A 3 11.23 -0.81 6.21
C ASP A 3 10.08 0.20 6.22
N ILE A 4 10.41 1.49 6.23
CA ILE A 4 9.44 2.59 6.26
C ILE A 4 9.41 3.22 4.88
N TYR A 5 8.22 3.21 4.26
CA TYR A 5 7.98 3.80 2.94
C TYR A 5 7.15 5.06 3.10
N ALA A 6 7.70 6.20 2.70
CA ALA A 6 7.04 7.49 2.89
C ALA A 6 7.13 8.35 1.62
N ASP A 7 5.99 8.55 0.96
CA ASP A 7 5.86 9.52 -0.14
C ASP A 7 5.32 10.86 0.40
N GLU A 8 6.02 11.97 0.17
CA GLU A 8 5.51 13.31 0.50
C GLU A 8 4.40 13.76 -0.46
N ALA A 9 3.18 13.88 0.04
CA ALA A 9 2.06 14.48 -0.69
C ALA A 9 2.19 16.02 -0.69
N THR A 10 3.15 16.58 -1.42
CA THR A 10 3.24 18.03 -1.57
C THR A 10 2.09 18.54 -2.46
N THR A 11 1.18 19.29 -1.84
CA THR A 11 0.06 19.95 -2.50
C THR A 11 0.57 20.95 -3.55
N GLY A 12 0.27 20.72 -4.84
CA GLY A 12 0.21 21.82 -5.83
C GLY A 12 1.17 21.81 -7.02
N THR A 13 2.10 20.85 -7.17
CA THR A 13 2.88 20.73 -8.42
C THR A 13 3.07 19.28 -8.83
N THR A 14 2.89 19.02 -10.12
CA THR A 14 2.93 17.71 -10.77
C THR A 14 4.31 17.05 -10.65
N ALA A 15 4.69 16.47 -9.51
CA ALA A 15 5.91 15.67 -9.42
C ALA A 15 6.07 14.74 -8.20
N THR A 16 5.02 14.34 -7.46
CA THR A 16 5.18 13.24 -6.50
C THR A 16 5.22 11.92 -7.27
N LYS A 17 6.40 11.56 -7.79
CA LYS A 17 6.69 10.19 -8.22
C LYS A 17 6.66 9.36 -6.94
N ARG A 18 5.66 8.50 -6.82
CA ARG A 18 5.48 7.54 -5.72
C ARG A 18 6.57 6.46 -5.73
N ALA A 19 7.83 6.88 -5.69
CA ALA A 19 8.97 5.99 -5.88
C ALA A 19 9.04 4.97 -4.75
N ASP A 20 8.76 5.41 -3.51
CA ASP A 20 8.75 4.51 -2.36
C ASP A 20 7.53 3.61 -2.33
N PHE A 21 6.35 4.07 -2.76
CA PHE A 21 5.23 3.14 -2.91
C PHE A 21 5.50 2.10 -4.00
N MET A 22 6.11 2.48 -5.13
CA MET A 22 6.47 1.51 -6.17
C MET A 22 7.54 0.53 -5.68
N ARG A 23 8.49 1.00 -4.85
CA ARG A 23 9.48 0.15 -4.17
C ARG A 23 8.78 -0.83 -3.22
N LEU A 24 7.87 -0.35 -2.37
CA LEU A 24 7.04 -1.18 -1.50
C LEU A 24 6.32 -2.29 -2.28
N ILE A 25 5.64 -1.95 -3.38
CA ILE A 25 4.95 -2.95 -4.20
C ILE A 25 5.93 -3.96 -4.80
N SER A 26 7.11 -3.52 -5.25
CA SER A 26 8.14 -4.42 -5.77
C SER A 26 8.67 -5.37 -4.69
N ASP A 27 8.91 -4.88 -3.49
CA ASP A 27 9.42 -5.69 -2.37
C ASP A 27 8.38 -6.71 -1.90
N CYS A 28 7.09 -6.33 -1.93
CA CYS A 28 5.98 -7.27 -1.75
C CYS A 28 5.93 -8.35 -2.85
N GLN A 29 6.16 -8.00 -4.11
CA GLN A 29 6.19 -8.96 -5.22
C GLN A 29 7.41 -9.90 -5.18
N ASN A 30 8.52 -9.45 -4.61
CA ASN A 30 9.72 -10.27 -4.40
C ASN A 30 9.56 -11.24 -3.22
N GLY A 31 8.51 -11.09 -2.40
CA GLY A 31 8.29 -11.86 -1.18
C GLY A 31 9.14 -11.39 0.00
N ASP A 32 9.74 -10.21 -0.08
CA ASP A 32 10.53 -9.61 1.00
C ASP A 32 9.63 -9.03 2.11
N ILE A 33 8.37 -8.73 1.77
CA ILE A 33 7.35 -8.16 2.64
C ILE A 33 6.05 -8.96 2.51
N ASP A 34 5.51 -9.41 3.63
CA ASP A 34 4.25 -10.17 3.76
C ASP A 34 3.09 -9.33 4.33
N MET A 35 3.37 -8.14 4.85
CA MET A 35 2.35 -7.25 5.43
C MET A 35 2.68 -5.76 5.24
N ILE A 36 1.65 -4.99 4.89
CA ILE A 36 1.66 -3.53 4.80
C ILE A 36 0.74 -2.97 5.88
N ILE A 37 1.23 -2.00 6.64
CA ILE A 37 0.43 -1.25 7.61
C ILE A 37 0.37 0.20 7.13
N THR A 38 -0.83 0.71 6.92
CA THR A 38 -1.07 2.09 6.47
C THR A 38 -2.09 2.75 7.37
N LYS A 39 -1.96 4.08 7.52
CA LYS A 39 -2.86 4.83 8.38
C LYS A 39 -4.30 4.80 7.87
N SER A 40 -4.47 4.99 6.57
CA SER A 40 -5.78 4.94 5.93
C SER A 40 -5.72 4.57 4.46
N ILE A 41 -6.88 4.28 3.87
CA ILE A 41 -7.00 3.98 2.43
C ILE A 41 -6.47 5.15 1.60
N SER A 42 -6.73 6.39 2.05
CA SER A 42 -6.28 7.60 1.38
C SER A 42 -4.74 7.75 1.33
N ARG A 43 -4.03 7.17 2.29
CA ARG A 43 -2.56 7.13 2.33
C ARG A 43 -2.00 6.01 1.44
N PHE A 44 -2.80 4.99 1.18
CA PHE A 44 -2.42 3.86 0.34
C PHE A 44 -2.62 4.14 -1.15
N ALA A 45 -3.76 4.71 -1.54
CA ALA A 45 -4.09 4.97 -2.94
C ALA A 45 -4.95 6.22 -3.11
N ARG A 46 -4.84 6.84 -4.30
CA ARG A 46 -5.48 8.13 -4.62
C ARG A 46 -6.94 8.01 -5.06
N ASN A 47 -7.37 6.83 -5.48
CA ASN A 47 -8.72 6.56 -5.94
C ASN A 47 -9.07 5.08 -5.69
N THR A 48 -10.36 4.78 -5.69
CA THR A 48 -10.89 3.43 -5.42
C THR A 48 -10.38 2.37 -6.39
N LEU A 49 -10.19 2.73 -7.67
CA LEU A 49 -9.74 1.77 -8.69
C LEU A 49 -8.29 1.34 -8.43
N ASP A 50 -7.41 2.29 -8.08
CA ASP A 50 -6.04 2.01 -7.66
C ASP A 50 -6.02 1.19 -6.36
N THR A 51 -6.85 1.54 -5.38
CA THR A 51 -6.96 0.77 -4.12
C THR A 51 -7.27 -0.70 -4.42
N LEU A 52 -8.33 -0.96 -5.19
CA LEU A 52 -8.74 -2.33 -5.53
C LEU A 52 -7.66 -3.06 -6.31
N LYS A 53 -7.03 -2.40 -7.30
CA LYS A 53 -5.96 -2.98 -8.11
C LYS A 53 -4.79 -3.46 -7.24
N TYR A 54 -4.28 -2.62 -6.34
CA TYR A 54 -3.13 -2.99 -5.51
C TYR A 54 -3.50 -3.98 -4.41
N VAL A 55 -4.68 -3.86 -3.80
CA VAL A 55 -5.13 -4.84 -2.79
C VAL A 55 -5.27 -6.24 -3.40
N ILE A 56 -5.85 -6.36 -4.60
CA ILE A 56 -5.97 -7.65 -5.30
C ILE A 56 -4.58 -8.20 -5.63
N LEU A 57 -3.71 -7.37 -6.23
CA LEU A 57 -2.33 -7.75 -6.56
C LEU A 57 -1.58 -8.28 -5.32
N LEU A 58 -1.66 -7.55 -4.20
CA LEU A 58 -0.97 -7.93 -2.97
C LEU A 58 -1.55 -9.21 -2.38
N LYS A 59 -2.87 -9.38 -2.39
CA LYS A 59 -3.53 -10.62 -1.95
C LYS A 59 -3.10 -11.83 -2.78
N GLU A 60 -2.96 -11.69 -4.09
CA GLU A 60 -2.43 -12.75 -4.98
C GLU A 60 -0.97 -13.12 -4.64
N ASN A 61 -0.21 -12.20 -4.07
CA ASN A 61 1.16 -12.42 -3.59
C ASN A 61 1.21 -12.83 -2.10
N ASN A 62 0.08 -13.17 -1.47
CA ASN A 62 -0.04 -13.47 -0.04
C ASN A 62 0.40 -12.33 0.89
N VAL A 63 0.28 -11.08 0.43
CA VAL A 63 0.61 -9.88 1.20
C VAL A 63 -0.66 -9.23 1.75
N GLY A 64 -0.70 -9.02 3.07
CA GLY A 64 -1.82 -8.36 3.75
C GLY A 64 -1.67 -6.85 3.80
N VAL A 65 -2.79 -6.13 3.79
CA VAL A 65 -2.83 -4.69 4.00
C VAL A 65 -3.77 -4.37 5.16
N VAL A 66 -3.23 -3.72 6.18
CA VAL A 66 -3.97 -3.23 7.34
C VAL A 66 -4.18 -1.73 7.22
N PHE A 67 -5.45 -1.31 7.23
CA PHE A 67 -5.87 0.08 7.25
C PHE A 67 -6.32 0.44 8.67
N GLU A 68 -5.52 1.21 9.39
CA GLU A 68 -5.76 1.50 10.82
C GLU A 68 -7.04 2.32 11.05
N GLU A 69 -7.27 3.38 10.27
CA GLU A 69 -8.42 4.27 10.45
C GLU A 69 -9.74 3.59 10.07
N GLU A 70 -9.73 2.77 9.01
CA GLU A 70 -10.90 2.01 8.56
C GLU A 70 -11.10 0.69 9.32
N ASN A 71 -10.12 0.27 10.14
CA ASN A 71 -10.10 -0.99 10.87
C ASN A 71 -10.35 -2.20 9.94
N ILE A 72 -9.64 -2.22 8.81
CA ILE A 72 -9.73 -3.26 7.77
C ILE A 72 -8.40 -4.00 7.68
N ASP A 73 -8.47 -5.32 7.63
CA ASP A 73 -7.36 -6.20 7.25
C ASP A 73 -7.80 -7.04 6.04
N THR A 74 -7.04 -6.93 4.94
CA THR A 74 -7.40 -7.56 3.66
C THR A 74 -7.15 -9.07 3.61
N LEU A 75 -6.38 -9.64 4.55
CA LEU A 75 -6.13 -11.08 4.65
C LEU A 75 -7.15 -11.79 5.54
N THR A 76 -7.71 -11.12 6.54
CA THR A 76 -8.69 -11.72 7.48
C THR A 76 -10.15 -11.48 7.10
N MET A 77 -10.42 -10.79 5.99
CA MET A 77 -11.76 -10.70 5.43
C MET A 77 -12.14 -12.03 4.75
N ASP A 78 -12.71 -12.92 5.55
CA ASP A 78 -13.57 -14.06 5.15
C ASP A 78 -15.04 -13.63 5.10
#